data_AF-A0A816P4W0-F1
#
_entry.id   AF-A0A816P4W0-F1
#
_cell.length_a   1.000
_cell.length_b   1.000
_cell.length_c   1.000
_cell.angle_alpha   90.00
_cell.angle_beta   90.00
_cell.angle_gamma   90.00
#
_symmetry.space_group_name_H-M   'P 1'
#
loop_
_entity.id
_entity.type
_entity.pdbx_description
1 polymer ?
#
loop_
_entity_poly.entity_id
_entity_poly.type
_entity_poly.pdbx_seq_one_letter_code
_entity_poly.pdbx_strand_id
1 'polypeptide(L)'
;MCDSEVKFVNDYTVIYSGVQSDNKTRREHGVAICFDPIATKVWKDSGSEWEAVSERIIKIRLKCTPIDITVLSIYSPVNPSTKRMANDADKFYSDLQDTINNVSTNDILIIMGDLNARVGGNQQQLSSTNSVGPFTVDVENENGARLVDLCEINNIIVLNTFFQHKLLHQTSWMHPGNKIWHMIDYTLVNKKFR
;
A
#
# COMPACT_ATOMS: atom_id res chain seq x y z
N MET A 1 -15.38 -7.85 -10.97
CA MET A 1 -15.40 -8.24 -9.54
C MET A 1 -14.13 -9.06 -9.29
N CYS A 2 -13.41 -8.79 -8.21
CA CYS A 2 -12.29 -9.63 -7.76
C CYS A 2 -12.80 -10.90 -7.06
N ASP A 3 -11.94 -11.91 -6.92
CA ASP A 3 -12.15 -13.01 -5.99
C ASP A 3 -11.77 -12.54 -4.59
N SER A 4 -12.57 -12.83 -3.58
CA SER A 4 -12.24 -12.45 -2.20
C SER A 4 -12.89 -13.37 -1.20
N GLU A 5 -12.15 -13.67 -0.13
CA GLU A 5 -12.59 -14.63 0.88
C GLU A 5 -11.82 -14.47 2.20
N VAL A 6 -12.45 -14.95 3.28
CA VAL A 6 -11.79 -15.17 4.56
C VAL A 6 -11.49 -16.66 4.68
N LYS A 7 -10.21 -16.99 4.82
CA LYS A 7 -9.68 -18.36 4.94
C LYS A 7 -9.07 -18.60 6.31
N PHE A 8 -9.09 -19.87 6.73
CA PHE A 8 -8.38 -20.32 7.92
C PHE A 8 -7.22 -21.23 7.49
N VAL A 9 -5.99 -20.87 7.86
CA VAL A 9 -4.77 -21.59 7.48
C VAL A 9 -3.89 -21.73 8.72
N ASN A 10 -3.71 -22.95 9.22
CA ASN A 10 -2.85 -23.25 10.38
C ASN A 10 -3.08 -22.29 11.57
N ASP A 11 -4.34 -22.13 11.98
CA ASP A 11 -4.83 -21.23 13.04
C ASP A 11 -4.80 -19.72 12.74
N TYR A 12 -4.26 -19.31 11.60
CA TYR A 12 -4.36 -17.93 11.14
C TYR A 12 -5.65 -17.69 10.37
N THR A 13 -6.20 -16.49 10.53
CA THR A 13 -7.23 -15.97 9.62
C THR A 13 -6.56 -15.17 8.53
N VAL A 14 -6.86 -15.49 7.27
CA VAL A 14 -6.34 -14.78 6.09
C VAL A 14 -7.52 -14.18 5.35
N ILE A 15 -7.55 -12.86 5.24
CA ILE A 15 -8.51 -12.13 4.41
C ILE A 15 -7.81 -11.81 3.09
N TYR A 16 -8.35 -12.28 1.98
CA TYR A 16 -7.72 -12.21 0.66
C TYR A 16 -8.59 -11.48 -0.36
N SER A 17 -7.94 -10.77 -1.28
CA SER A 17 -8.53 -10.26 -2.51
C SER A 17 -7.60 -10.53 -3.69
N GLY A 18 -8.12 -10.97 -4.84
CA GLY A 18 -7.33 -11.31 -6.00
C GLY A 18 -8.11 -11.53 -7.29
N VAL A 19 -7.46 -12.08 -8.31
CA VAL A 19 -8.09 -12.31 -9.62
C VAL A 19 -9.09 -13.45 -9.51
N GLN A 20 -10.27 -13.29 -10.14
CA GLN A 20 -11.28 -14.35 -10.22
C GLN A 20 -10.67 -15.67 -10.69
N SER A 21 -10.98 -16.72 -9.95
CA SER A 21 -10.60 -18.07 -10.30
C SER A 21 -11.47 -18.60 -11.45
N ASP A 22 -11.05 -18.35 -12.69
CA ASP A 22 -11.46 -19.18 -13.82
C ASP A 22 -10.34 -20.15 -14.20
N ASN A 23 -10.68 -21.34 -14.69
CA ASN A 23 -9.71 -22.37 -15.08
C ASN A 23 -8.83 -21.97 -16.30
N LYS A 24 -8.87 -20.70 -16.74
CA LYS A 24 -8.25 -20.22 -17.99
C LYS A 24 -7.27 -19.06 -17.78
N THR A 25 -7.38 -18.30 -16.69
CA THR A 25 -6.52 -17.15 -16.40
C THR A 25 -5.47 -17.49 -15.36
N ARG A 26 -4.23 -17.08 -15.64
CA ARG A 26 -3.13 -17.15 -14.68
C ARG A 26 -3.42 -16.15 -13.56
N ARG A 27 -3.27 -16.58 -12.30
CA ARG A 27 -3.37 -15.69 -11.14
C ARG A 27 -2.10 -14.84 -11.08
N GLU A 28 -2.20 -13.58 -11.50
CA GLU A 28 -1.05 -12.66 -11.60
C GLU A 28 -1.08 -11.52 -10.56
N HIS A 29 -2.14 -11.41 -9.74
CA HIS A 29 -2.30 -10.40 -8.69
C HIS A 29 -2.78 -11.05 -7.36
N GLY A 30 -2.90 -10.23 -6.32
CA GLY A 30 -3.51 -10.61 -5.06
C GLY A 30 -2.89 -9.91 -3.86
N VAL A 31 -3.71 -9.61 -2.86
CA VAL A 31 -3.31 -9.02 -1.59
C VAL A 31 -4.01 -9.77 -0.46
N ALA A 32 -3.38 -9.79 0.72
CA ALA A 32 -3.95 -10.45 1.87
C ALA A 32 -3.55 -9.77 3.18
N ILE A 33 -4.44 -9.87 4.17
CA ILE A 33 -4.17 -9.50 5.56
C ILE A 33 -4.32 -10.76 6.41
N CYS A 34 -3.33 -11.02 7.26
CA CYS A 34 -3.27 -12.22 8.07
C CYS A 34 -3.30 -11.85 9.56
N PHE A 35 -4.17 -12.52 10.31
CA PHE A 35 -4.31 -12.40 11.75
C PHE A 35 -3.90 -13.71 12.43
N ASP A 36 -3.09 -13.59 13.48
CA ASP A 36 -2.89 -14.68 14.44
C ASP A 36 -4.19 -14.98 15.22
N PRO A 37 -4.25 -16.05 16.02
CA PRO A 37 -5.46 -16.43 16.75
C PRO A 37 -5.99 -15.36 17.73
N ILE A 38 -5.10 -14.59 18.37
CA ILE A 38 -5.48 -13.52 19.31
C ILE A 38 -6.09 -12.37 18.52
N ALA A 39 -5.41 -11.91 17.47
CA ALA A 39 -5.91 -10.85 16.61
C ALA A 39 -7.23 -11.24 15.92
N THR A 40 -7.36 -12.50 15.51
CA THR A 40 -8.59 -13.05 14.94
C THR A 40 -9.77 -12.90 15.88
N LYS A 41 -9.58 -13.24 17.16
CA LYS A 41 -10.63 -13.13 18.17
C LYS A 41 -11.06 -11.69 18.36
N VAL A 42 -10.10 -10.78 18.56
CA VAL A 42 -10.38 -9.34 18.76
C VAL A 42 -11.06 -8.73 17.53
N TRP A 43 -10.60 -9.08 16.34
CA TRP A 43 -11.19 -8.63 15.08
C TRP A 43 -12.67 -9.04 14.95
N LYS A 44 -12.99 -10.30 15.24
CA LYS A 44 -14.37 -10.80 15.23
C LYS A 44 -15.24 -10.15 16.31
N ASP A 45 -14.75 -10.07 17.53
CA ASP A 45 -15.51 -9.59 18.69
C ASP A 45 -15.79 -8.07 18.61
N SER A 46 -14.89 -7.31 17.99
CA SER A 46 -15.03 -5.84 17.82
C SER A 46 -16.04 -5.44 16.74
N GLY A 47 -16.51 -6.39 15.91
CA GLY A 47 -17.33 -6.09 14.74
C GLY A 47 -16.58 -5.29 13.68
N SER A 48 -15.26 -5.49 13.57
CA SER A 48 -14.42 -4.88 12.56
C SER A 48 -14.80 -5.38 11.16
N GLU A 49 -14.68 -4.51 10.16
CA GLU A 49 -15.20 -4.74 8.80
C GLU A 49 -14.05 -4.76 7.79
N TRP A 50 -14.23 -5.48 6.69
CA TRP A 50 -13.27 -5.52 5.59
C TRP A 50 -13.98 -5.42 4.24
N GLU A 51 -13.24 -4.98 3.24
CA GLU A 51 -13.72 -4.77 1.88
C GLU A 51 -12.63 -5.14 0.88
N ALA A 52 -12.97 -5.99 -0.09
CA ALA A 52 -12.16 -6.17 -1.29
C ALA A 52 -12.50 -5.08 -2.31
N VAL A 53 -11.58 -4.15 -2.52
CA VAL A 53 -11.75 -3.02 -3.46
C VAL A 53 -11.43 -3.48 -4.88
N SER A 54 -10.30 -4.17 -5.04
CA SER A 54 -9.86 -4.76 -6.30
C SER A 54 -8.95 -5.95 -6.02
N GLU A 55 -8.48 -6.63 -7.07
CA GLU A 55 -7.49 -7.71 -6.95
C GLU A 55 -6.11 -7.23 -6.42
N ARG A 56 -5.95 -5.92 -6.24
CA ARG A 56 -4.73 -5.23 -5.83
C ARG A 56 -4.89 -4.39 -4.57
N ILE A 57 -6.11 -4.24 -4.04
CA ILE A 57 -6.41 -3.41 -2.87
C ILE A 57 -7.42 -4.14 -1.99
N ILE A 58 -7.07 -4.33 -0.73
CA ILE A 58 -7.98 -4.79 0.32
C ILE A 58 -7.93 -3.83 1.50
N LYS A 59 -9.11 -3.48 2.03
CA LYS A 59 -9.28 -2.56 3.15
C LYS A 59 -9.82 -3.33 4.35
N ILE A 60 -9.29 -3.05 5.53
CA ILE A 60 -9.86 -3.48 6.80
C ILE A 60 -9.94 -2.29 7.76
N ARG A 61 -11.06 -2.15 8.45
CA ARG A 61 -11.26 -1.17 9.51
C ARG A 61 -11.32 -1.90 10.85
N LEU A 62 -10.29 -1.70 11.66
CA LEU A 62 -10.13 -2.26 12.99
C LEU A 62 -10.74 -1.31 14.01
N LYS A 63 -11.86 -1.75 14.60
CA LYS A 63 -12.52 -1.02 15.69
C LYS A 63 -11.68 -1.09 16.96
N CYS A 64 -11.13 0.04 17.36
CA CYS A 64 -10.14 0.14 18.44
C CYS A 64 -10.53 1.25 19.42
N THR A 65 -9.94 1.24 20.62
CA THR A 65 -10.11 2.30 21.63
C THR A 65 -8.73 2.89 21.96
N PRO A 66 -8.54 4.22 21.93
CA PRO A 66 -9.56 5.27 21.72
C PRO A 66 -9.85 5.61 20.26
N ILE A 67 -9.06 5.13 19.30
CA ILE A 67 -9.12 5.53 17.89
C ILE A 67 -9.09 4.28 17.00
N ASP A 68 -9.98 4.22 16.02
CA ASP A 68 -10.04 3.16 15.01
C ASP A 68 -8.84 3.23 14.04
N ILE A 69 -8.46 2.09 13.50
CA ILE A 69 -7.36 1.98 12.53
C ILE A 69 -7.91 1.40 11.23
N THR A 70 -7.75 2.12 10.12
CA THR A 70 -8.03 1.60 8.79
C THR A 70 -6.73 1.21 8.11
N VAL A 71 -6.59 -0.07 7.74
CA VAL A 71 -5.43 -0.62 7.05
C VAL A 71 -5.79 -0.98 5.62
N LEU A 72 -4.99 -0.52 4.66
CA LEU A 72 -5.07 -0.91 3.25
C LEU A 72 -3.83 -1.76 2.94
N SER A 73 -4.04 -3.00 2.51
CA SER A 73 -2.98 -3.80 1.89
C SER A 73 -3.09 -3.68 0.38
N ILE A 74 -1.97 -3.29 -0.25
CA ILE A 74 -1.94 -2.92 -1.66
C ILE A 74 -0.83 -3.61 -2.45
N TYR A 75 -1.07 -3.81 -3.73
CA TYR A 75 -0.07 -4.23 -4.71
C TYR A 75 -0.26 -3.46 -6.02
N SER A 76 0.54 -2.43 -6.24
CA SER A 76 0.46 -1.56 -7.42
C SER A 76 0.94 -2.28 -8.70
N PRO A 77 0.40 -1.93 -9.88
CA PRO A 77 1.01 -2.30 -11.15
C PRO A 77 2.48 -1.89 -11.24
N VAL A 78 3.28 -2.67 -11.95
CA VAL A 78 4.68 -2.31 -12.24
C VAL A 78 4.76 -0.96 -12.97
N ASN A 79 5.88 -0.24 -12.78
CA ASN A 79 6.05 1.08 -13.38
C ASN A 79 5.78 1.03 -14.90
N PRO A 80 4.91 1.91 -15.42
CA PRO A 80 4.45 1.83 -16.79
C PRO A 80 5.59 2.09 -17.79
N SER A 81 5.61 1.29 -18.86
CA SER A 81 6.48 1.51 -20.04
C SER A 81 5.70 1.47 -21.36
N THR A 82 4.39 1.25 -21.28
CA THR A 82 3.46 1.20 -22.42
C THR A 82 2.17 1.90 -22.04
N LYS A 83 1.40 2.36 -23.05
CA LYS A 83 0.11 3.02 -22.82
C LYS A 83 -0.88 2.13 -22.05
N ARG A 84 -0.87 0.82 -22.29
CA ARG A 84 -1.73 -0.12 -21.55
C ARG A 84 -1.39 -0.13 -20.07
N MET A 85 -0.09 -0.24 -19.74
CA MET A 85 0.36 -0.24 -18.34
C MET A 85 0.08 1.10 -17.65
N ALA A 86 0.18 2.22 -18.38
CA ALA A 86 -0.17 3.53 -17.85
C ALA A 86 -1.67 3.59 -17.47
N ASN A 87 -2.56 3.06 -18.32
CA ASN A 87 -3.98 2.98 -17.99
C ASN A 87 -4.24 2.08 -16.76
N ASP A 88 -3.52 0.97 -16.62
CA ASP A 88 -3.64 0.08 -15.46
C ASP A 88 -3.19 0.80 -14.17
N ALA A 89 -2.10 1.58 -14.24
CA ALA A 89 -1.64 2.43 -13.14
C ALA A 89 -2.65 3.53 -12.80
N ASP A 90 -3.16 4.26 -13.80
CA ASP A 90 -4.17 5.31 -13.60
C ASP A 90 -5.42 4.75 -12.90
N LYS A 91 -5.89 3.57 -13.33
CA LYS A 91 -7.01 2.88 -12.69
C LYS A 91 -6.69 2.54 -11.23
N PHE A 92 -5.51 1.97 -10.97
CA PHE A 92 -5.10 1.61 -9.61
C PHE A 92 -5.07 2.82 -8.67
N TYR A 93 -4.46 3.94 -9.10
CA TYR A 93 -4.39 5.15 -8.29
C TYR A 93 -5.76 5.82 -8.13
N SER A 94 -6.65 5.71 -9.13
CA SER A 94 -8.06 6.15 -8.99
C SER A 94 -8.80 5.34 -7.94
N ASP A 95 -8.75 4.00 -8.01
CA ASP A 95 -9.41 3.12 -7.03
C ASP A 95 -8.84 3.38 -5.62
N LEU A 96 -7.54 3.59 -5.50
CA LEU A 96 -6.88 3.93 -4.23
C LEU A 96 -7.34 5.28 -3.69
N GLN A 97 -7.41 6.32 -4.53
CA GLN A 97 -7.91 7.64 -4.15
C GLN A 97 -9.36 7.58 -3.66
N ASP A 98 -10.22 6.87 -4.38
CA ASP A 98 -11.62 6.67 -3.97
C ASP A 98 -11.71 5.90 -2.65
N THR A 99 -10.84 4.90 -2.45
CA THR A 99 -10.76 4.17 -1.18
C THR A 99 -10.37 5.10 -0.03
N ILE A 100 -9.34 5.94 -0.22
CA ILE A 100 -8.87 6.91 0.78
C ILE A 100 -9.96 7.93 1.12
N ASN A 101 -10.67 8.45 0.11
CA ASN A 101 -11.77 9.40 0.29
C ASN A 101 -12.91 8.84 1.16
N ASN A 102 -13.10 7.52 1.14
CA ASN A 102 -14.10 6.82 1.93
C ASN A 102 -13.62 6.41 3.34
N VAL A 103 -12.36 6.70 3.70
CA VAL A 103 -11.86 6.47 5.06
C VAL A 103 -12.28 7.61 5.98
N SER A 104 -12.71 7.26 7.20
CA SER A 104 -12.98 8.23 8.26
C SER A 104 -11.73 9.05 8.57
N THR A 105 -11.85 10.38 8.59
CA THR A 105 -10.76 11.31 8.94
C THR A 105 -10.32 11.23 10.41
N ASN A 106 -11.09 10.52 11.24
CA ASN A 106 -10.76 10.24 12.63
C ASN A 106 -9.92 8.97 12.80
N ASP A 107 -9.88 8.11 11.79
CA ASP A 107 -9.12 6.87 11.84
C ASP A 107 -7.62 7.15 11.63
N ILE A 108 -6.79 6.31 12.24
CA ILE A 108 -5.40 6.16 11.78
C ILE A 108 -5.46 5.40 10.46
N LEU A 109 -5.01 6.03 9.38
CA LEU A 109 -4.93 5.39 8.06
C LEU A 109 -3.53 4.84 7.88
N ILE A 110 -3.42 3.53 7.63
CA ILE A 110 -2.16 2.85 7.31
C ILE A 110 -2.33 2.20 5.93
N ILE A 111 -1.48 2.55 4.98
CA ILE A 111 -1.45 1.92 3.66
C ILE A 111 -0.11 1.20 3.53
N MET A 112 -0.12 -0.08 3.17
CA MET A 112 1.12 -0.86 3.13
C MET A 112 1.14 -1.89 1.99
N GLY A 113 2.33 -2.11 1.45
CA GLY A 113 2.60 -3.12 0.44
C GLY A 113 3.55 -2.64 -0.64
N ASP A 114 3.62 -3.40 -1.73
CA ASP A 114 4.46 -3.09 -2.89
C ASP A 114 3.75 -2.07 -3.79
N LEU A 115 4.28 -0.85 -3.81
CA LEU A 115 3.76 0.24 -4.63
C LEU A 115 4.41 0.30 -6.01
N ASN A 116 5.44 -0.51 -6.27
CA ASN A 116 6.25 -0.45 -7.50
C ASN A 116 6.71 0.99 -7.81
N ALA A 117 6.85 1.81 -6.77
CA ALA A 117 7.12 3.23 -6.82
C ALA A 117 8.52 3.47 -6.26
N ARG A 118 9.24 4.38 -6.89
CA ARG A 118 10.50 4.89 -6.37
C ARG A 118 10.29 6.35 -6.10
N VAL A 119 10.30 6.74 -4.84
CA VAL A 119 10.22 8.15 -4.44
C VAL A 119 11.62 8.64 -4.10
N GLY A 120 11.88 9.90 -4.42
CA GLY A 120 13.18 10.51 -4.20
C GLY A 120 13.39 11.66 -5.14
N GLY A 121 14.58 12.25 -5.10
CA GLY A 121 14.87 13.44 -5.87
C GLY A 121 16.03 14.21 -5.27
N ASN A 122 16.36 15.32 -5.91
CA ASN A 122 17.34 16.23 -5.34
C ASN A 122 16.77 16.91 -4.06
N GLN A 123 17.65 17.55 -3.29
CA GLN A 123 17.25 18.21 -2.05
C GLN A 123 16.14 19.25 -2.24
N GLN A 124 16.14 19.96 -3.38
CA GLN A 124 15.12 20.96 -3.69
C GLN A 124 13.75 20.31 -3.87
N GLN A 125 13.66 19.22 -4.65
CA GLN A 125 12.43 18.45 -4.84
C GLN A 125 11.91 17.93 -3.50
N LEU A 126 12.77 17.26 -2.72
CA LEU A 126 12.38 16.73 -1.41
C LEU A 126 11.91 17.83 -0.44
N SER A 127 12.57 18.99 -0.45
CA SER A 127 12.19 20.14 0.39
C SER A 127 10.87 20.80 -0.01
N SER A 128 10.38 20.55 -1.22
CA SER A 128 9.10 21.08 -1.71
C SER A 128 7.91 20.18 -1.38
N THR A 129 8.15 18.95 -0.94
CA THR A 129 7.09 18.01 -0.53
C THR A 129 6.97 17.98 1.00
N ASN A 130 5.75 17.82 1.49
CA ASN A 130 5.46 17.53 2.89
C ASN A 130 5.29 16.02 3.17
N SER A 131 5.11 15.25 2.12
CA SER A 131 4.78 13.83 2.14
C SER A 131 5.98 12.92 2.08
N VAL A 132 7.12 13.37 1.53
CA VAL A 132 8.35 12.58 1.43
C VAL A 132 9.42 13.15 2.36
N GLY A 133 10.08 12.28 3.11
CA GLY A 133 11.16 12.62 4.00
C GLY A 133 12.51 12.71 3.31
N PRO A 134 13.54 13.20 4.03
CA PRO A 134 14.86 13.45 3.46
C PRO A 134 15.65 12.16 3.20
N PHE A 135 15.21 11.00 3.70
CA PHE A 135 15.93 9.73 3.61
C PHE A 135 15.34 8.86 2.51
N THR A 136 15.62 9.24 1.26
CA THR A 136 15.30 8.45 0.06
C THR A 136 16.58 7.88 -0.55
N VAL A 137 16.45 6.80 -1.31
CA VAL A 137 17.59 6.08 -1.92
C VAL A 137 17.49 6.01 -3.44
N ASP A 138 16.37 6.45 -3.99
CA ASP A 138 16.00 6.27 -5.37
C ASP A 138 15.84 7.59 -6.13
N VAL A 139 15.88 7.50 -7.45
CA VAL A 139 15.41 8.56 -8.35
C VAL A 139 13.95 8.28 -8.66
N GLU A 140 13.13 9.33 -8.60
CA GLU A 140 11.70 9.25 -8.86
C GLU A 140 11.39 8.58 -10.21
N ASN A 141 10.46 7.63 -10.20
CA ASN A 141 9.85 7.07 -11.41
C ASN A 141 8.39 7.51 -11.55
N GLU A 142 7.72 7.10 -12.62
CA GLU A 142 6.34 7.53 -12.89
C GLU A 142 5.36 7.12 -11.77
N ASN A 143 5.46 5.89 -11.25
CA ASN A 143 4.69 5.47 -10.07
C ASN A 143 5.07 6.28 -8.81
N GLY A 144 6.35 6.66 -8.68
CA GLY A 144 6.86 7.54 -7.64
C GLY A 144 6.13 8.89 -7.64
N ALA A 145 6.12 9.57 -8.79
CA ALA A 145 5.42 10.84 -8.94
C ALA A 145 3.93 10.73 -8.59
N ARG A 146 3.24 9.69 -9.09
CA ARG A 146 1.82 9.42 -8.77
C ARG A 146 1.59 9.21 -7.28
N LEU A 147 2.50 8.48 -6.61
CA LEU A 147 2.45 8.25 -5.18
C LEU A 147 2.67 9.56 -4.40
N VAL A 148 3.63 10.39 -4.80
CA VAL A 148 3.88 11.69 -4.17
C VAL A 148 2.67 12.60 -4.31
N ASP A 149 2.10 12.73 -5.51
CA ASP A 149 0.90 13.53 -5.77
C ASP A 149 -0.29 13.05 -4.92
N LEU A 150 -0.55 11.74 -4.90
CA LEU A 150 -1.58 11.13 -4.05
C LEU A 150 -1.34 11.48 -2.58
N CYS A 151 -0.11 11.38 -2.10
CA CYS A 151 0.22 11.63 -0.71
C CYS A 151 0.03 13.11 -0.33
N GLU A 152 0.46 14.04 -1.19
CA GLU A 152 0.32 15.49 -0.95
C GLU A 152 -1.15 15.89 -0.90
N ILE A 153 -1.96 15.44 -1.86
CA ILE A 153 -3.41 15.75 -1.93
C ILE A 153 -4.14 15.27 -0.67
N ASN A 154 -3.77 14.10 -0.14
CA ASN A 154 -4.46 13.47 0.99
C ASN A 154 -3.81 13.74 2.36
N ASN A 155 -2.77 14.58 2.43
CA ASN A 155 -1.97 14.78 3.66
C ASN A 155 -1.47 13.45 4.25
N ILE A 156 -0.98 12.55 3.40
CA ILE A 156 -0.37 11.28 3.76
C ILE A 156 1.15 11.42 3.65
N ILE A 157 1.89 10.71 4.49
CA ILE A 157 3.35 10.67 4.46
C ILE A 157 3.84 9.29 4.02
N VAL A 158 4.93 9.26 3.28
CA VAL A 158 5.68 8.04 2.96
C VAL A 158 6.61 7.73 4.14
N LEU A 159 6.09 7.02 5.13
CA LEU A 159 6.68 6.92 6.48
C LEU A 159 8.14 6.45 6.46
N ASN A 160 8.47 5.47 5.62
CA ASN A 160 9.83 4.90 5.49
C ASN A 160 10.90 5.97 5.21
N THR A 161 10.54 7.04 4.49
CA THR A 161 11.48 8.08 4.03
C THR A 161 11.84 9.10 5.11
N PHE A 162 11.17 9.06 6.27
CA PHE A 162 11.43 9.96 7.39
C PHE A 162 12.40 9.40 8.43
N PHE A 163 12.78 8.12 8.32
CA PHE A 163 13.71 7.49 9.25
C PHE A 163 15.09 7.31 8.64
N GLN A 164 16.11 7.78 9.37
CA GLN A 164 17.50 7.57 9.00
C GLN A 164 17.88 6.13 9.30
N HIS A 165 18.23 5.37 8.26
CA HIS A 165 18.69 4.00 8.38
C HIS A 165 19.94 3.78 7.53
N LYS A 166 20.63 2.65 7.79
CA LYS A 166 21.65 2.16 6.87
C LYS A 166 20.97 1.77 5.56
N LEU A 167 21.64 2.01 4.41
CA LEU A 167 21.09 1.72 3.07
C LEU A 167 20.50 0.30 2.94
N LEU A 168 21.20 -0.71 3.48
CA LEU A 168 20.75 -2.11 3.49
C LEU A 168 19.37 -2.32 4.14
N HIS A 169 18.98 -1.45 5.08
CA HIS A 169 17.71 -1.54 5.79
C HIS A 169 16.62 -0.65 5.17
N GLN A 170 16.94 0.16 4.14
CA GLN A 170 15.99 1.05 3.46
C GLN A 170 15.38 0.41 2.21
N THR A 171 16.09 -0.53 1.59
CA THR A 171 15.69 -1.15 0.33
C THR A 171 14.94 -2.46 0.55
N SER A 172 13.95 -2.75 -0.30
CA SER A 172 13.11 -3.94 -0.20
C SER A 172 13.27 -4.91 -1.38
N TRP A 173 13.81 -4.45 -2.51
CA TRP A 173 13.93 -5.24 -3.73
C TRP A 173 15.23 -4.98 -4.48
N MET A 174 15.82 -6.02 -5.07
CA MET A 174 17.00 -5.91 -5.94
C MET A 174 16.63 -6.23 -7.38
N HIS A 175 16.89 -5.30 -8.29
CA HIS A 175 16.61 -5.50 -9.70
C HIS A 175 17.45 -6.66 -10.27
N PRO A 176 16.83 -7.66 -10.93
CA PRO A 176 17.51 -8.91 -11.28
C PRO A 176 18.62 -8.72 -12.32
N GLY A 177 18.49 -7.74 -13.21
CA GLY A 177 19.48 -7.40 -14.24
C GLY A 177 20.69 -6.65 -13.69
N ASN A 178 20.53 -5.37 -13.35
CA ASN A 178 21.62 -4.49 -12.93
C ASN A 178 22.06 -4.63 -11.46
N LYS A 179 21.38 -5.45 -10.64
CA LYS A 179 21.68 -5.69 -9.21
C LYS A 179 21.62 -4.43 -8.33
N ILE A 180 20.87 -3.42 -8.75
CA ILE A 180 20.63 -2.22 -7.94
C ILE A 180 19.46 -2.50 -6.99
N TRP A 181 19.63 -2.10 -5.73
CA TRP A 181 18.60 -2.19 -4.70
C TRP A 181 17.72 -0.93 -4.72
N HIS A 182 16.42 -1.14 -4.54
CA HIS A 182 15.38 -0.10 -4.56
C HIS A 182 14.45 -0.26 -3.36
N MET A 183 13.86 0.85 -2.92
CA MET A 183 12.74 0.84 -1.99
C MET A 183 11.44 0.92 -2.81
N ILE A 184 10.64 -0.14 -2.79
CA ILE A 184 9.34 -0.19 -3.50
C ILE A 184 8.17 -0.60 -2.60
N ASP A 185 8.48 -1.18 -1.44
CA ASP A 185 7.53 -1.48 -0.40
C ASP A 185 7.51 -0.35 0.63
N TYR A 186 6.34 0.24 0.85
CA TYR A 186 6.20 1.36 1.77
C TYR A 186 5.11 1.12 2.80
N THR A 187 5.23 1.82 3.91
CA THR A 187 4.13 2.14 4.82
C THR A 187 3.82 3.62 4.66
N LEU A 188 2.56 3.94 4.40
CA LEU A 188 2.04 5.30 4.33
C LEU A 188 1.10 5.53 5.50
N VAL A 189 1.14 6.73 6.09
CA VAL A 189 0.27 7.09 7.22
C VAL A 189 -0.28 8.49 7.03
N ASN A 190 -1.51 8.75 7.46
CA ASN A 190 -2.03 10.11 7.49
C ASN A 190 -1.19 11.00 8.43
N LYS A 191 -0.77 12.17 7.94
CA LYS A 191 0.17 13.08 8.60
C LYS A 191 -0.26 13.49 10.01
N LYS A 192 -1.57 13.50 10.28
CA LYS A 192 -2.16 13.80 11.59
C LYS A 192 -1.63 12.91 12.72
N PHE A 193 -1.28 11.65 12.42
CA PHE A 193 -0.86 10.66 13.42
C PHE A 193 0.61 10.28 13.30
N ARG A 194 1.40 11.12 12.63
CA ARG A 194 2.86 11.04 12.61
C ARG A 194 3.46 11.63 13.88
#